data_AF-A0A8H3VY21-F1
#
_entry.id   AF-A0A8H3VY21-F1
#
_cell.length_a   1.000
_cell.length_b   1.000
_cell.length_c   1.000
_cell.angle_alpha   90.00
_cell.angle_beta   90.00
_cell.angle_gamma   90.00
#
_symmetry.space_group_name_H-M   'P 1'
#
loop_
_entity.id
_entity.type
_entity.pdbx_description
1 polymer ?
#
loop_
_entity_poly.entity_id
_entity_poly.type
_entity_poly.pdbx_seq_one_letter_code
_entity_poly.pdbx_strand_id
1 'polypeptide(L)'
;MSKHGEDMSFREMWESASQRFETTTNQNFDLNSKVSLDDCLKKIENAQSPVEDRDRRDAPSRRDKWKRHGLSTLRCLRLLGGVVAEGAGMVFQPSNVCFSALSMLLDVPQKVHDFWENVDNLLDTLWPSLSDFQIYQDIKQFDHVERQLKEIVHKLMICFVDICALCVSLQQSSKMAEAGQRILKLGGNAAATVAVAAALNMTEPASTGIGGDMFCLFFDATNKDVHALDGSGRSAMNTSVEQIREQLGVGIEDVGKLPFESALSVTVPGAAAGWVDAVEGFGSGKVGLEEVLMPAIELGEEGFPVSEISAQFWGAGEQQLRQASPNFREMLKRDESPEHHERKVSIPVELPKPSSMLFNCGAVTCIYRIWGATYVWGTETTTPISFKFQGQKMARMSNAAKVSGDSENDFVELWEHPPNGQGIVALMALGILEELEVMREVPSFTADDHNSISYLHAVIESLKIAFADGHWWVTDPDHSTVKPDEMVSRPYLSSRAKLFKQNIAQDHSHGQPGVSPAHNHSDTVYFCVTDRFGNGMSFINSNYEGFGSGIIPEGCGFTLQNRGANFQIGPAGHPNIYEPGKRPYHTIIPGMITQNDLNSKCQLHSVFGVMGGFMQPQGHLQVLLNMEVF
;
A
#
# COMPACT_ATOMS: atom_id res chain seq x y z
N MET A 1 21.41 -16.78 43.14
CA MET A 1 21.19 -18.16 43.63
C MET A 1 19.70 -18.45 43.52
N SER A 2 19.29 -19.17 42.47
CA SER A 2 17.93 -19.65 42.22
C SER A 2 18.11 -20.95 41.43
N LYS A 3 18.32 -22.07 42.12
CA LYS A 3 17.25 -23.00 42.53
C LYS A 3 16.30 -23.33 41.38
N HIS A 4 16.43 -24.57 40.91
CA HIS A 4 15.51 -25.36 40.11
C HIS A 4 14.89 -24.67 38.89
N GLY A 5 15.36 -25.04 37.70
CA GLY A 5 14.46 -25.13 36.56
C GLY A 5 13.54 -26.32 36.80
N GLU A 6 12.27 -26.05 37.08
CA GLU A 6 11.23 -27.06 37.18
C GLU A 6 10.86 -27.56 35.77
N ASP A 7 10.51 -28.84 35.62
CA ASP A 7 10.19 -29.42 34.30
C ASP A 7 8.81 -28.94 33.88
N MET A 8 8.76 -27.82 33.15
CA MET A 8 7.53 -27.17 32.72
C MET A 8 6.65 -28.18 31.98
N SER A 9 5.44 -28.40 32.46
CA SER A 9 4.55 -29.42 31.91
C SER A 9 3.99 -28.99 30.56
N PHE A 10 3.63 -29.95 29.70
CA PHE A 10 2.97 -29.67 28.42
C PHE A 10 1.70 -28.81 28.57
N ARG A 11 1.07 -28.83 29.75
CA ARG A 11 -0.04 -27.94 30.10
C ARG A 11 0.41 -26.49 30.26
N GLU A 12 1.39 -26.22 31.12
CA GLU A 12 1.93 -24.87 31.34
C GLU A 12 2.59 -24.31 30.06
N MET A 13 3.23 -25.17 29.28
CA MET A 13 3.78 -24.86 27.96
C MET A 13 2.69 -24.41 26.96
N TRP A 14 1.51 -25.03 27.00
CA TRP A 14 0.37 -24.69 26.14
C TRP A 14 -0.41 -23.49 26.67
N GLU A 15 -0.58 -23.37 27.98
CA GLU A 15 -1.15 -22.17 28.64
C GLU A 15 -0.27 -20.94 28.37
N SER A 16 1.07 -21.09 28.31
CA SER A 16 2.02 -20.03 27.91
C SER A 16 1.97 -19.68 26.41
N ALA A 17 1.58 -20.61 25.54
CA ALA A 17 1.33 -20.35 24.12
C ALA A 17 -0.04 -19.66 23.92
N SER A 18 -1.08 -20.14 24.62
CA SER A 18 -2.41 -19.55 24.68
C SER A 18 -2.37 -18.09 25.13
N GLN A 19 -1.65 -17.81 26.24
CA GLN A 19 -1.49 -16.45 26.76
C GLN A 19 -0.73 -15.53 25.78
N ARG A 20 0.21 -16.07 24.99
CA ARG A 20 0.90 -15.32 23.92
C ARG A 20 0.01 -15.05 22.72
N PHE A 21 -0.78 -16.03 22.28
CA PHE A 21 -1.80 -15.84 21.26
C PHE A 21 -2.81 -14.77 21.68
N GLU A 22 -3.31 -14.83 22.91
CA GLU A 22 -4.20 -13.82 23.51
C GLU A 22 -3.55 -12.44 23.57
N THR A 23 -2.29 -12.34 24.03
CA THR A 23 -1.55 -11.07 24.08
C THR A 23 -1.32 -10.46 22.70
N THR A 24 -1.16 -11.30 21.66
CA THR A 24 -0.83 -10.87 20.29
C THR A 24 -2.06 -10.56 19.44
N THR A 25 -3.16 -11.29 19.63
CA THR A 25 -4.39 -11.19 18.81
C THR A 25 -5.56 -10.52 19.50
N ASN A 26 -5.50 -10.37 20.83
CA ASN A 26 -6.60 -9.95 21.71
C ASN A 26 -7.88 -10.84 21.61
N GLN A 27 -7.73 -12.09 21.16
CA GLN A 27 -8.81 -13.09 21.09
C GLN A 27 -8.56 -14.22 22.10
N ASN A 28 -9.58 -14.56 22.90
CA ASN A 28 -9.50 -15.66 23.87
C ASN A 28 -9.37 -17.02 23.17
N PHE A 29 -8.36 -17.80 23.54
CA PHE A 29 -8.09 -19.12 22.96
C PHE A 29 -8.60 -20.20 23.92
N ASP A 30 -9.94 -20.35 24.03
CA ASP A 30 -10.57 -21.19 25.05
C ASP A 30 -10.15 -22.67 24.96
N LEU A 31 -9.20 -23.04 25.83
CA LEU A 31 -8.67 -24.38 26.03
C LEU A 31 -9.72 -25.41 26.46
N ASN A 32 -10.91 -24.96 26.86
CA ASN A 32 -12.05 -25.81 27.26
C ASN A 32 -13.13 -25.89 26.19
N SER A 33 -12.96 -25.21 25.05
CA SER A 33 -13.95 -25.17 23.97
C SER A 33 -14.09 -26.54 23.31
N LYS A 34 -15.10 -27.30 23.73
CA LYS A 34 -15.43 -28.63 23.20
C LYS A 34 -16.11 -28.53 21.83
N VAL A 35 -15.38 -28.05 20.83
CA VAL A 35 -15.79 -28.13 19.43
C VAL A 35 -15.65 -29.60 19.02
N SER A 36 -16.76 -30.31 18.78
CA SER A 36 -16.69 -31.68 18.30
C SER A 36 -16.21 -31.72 16.84
N LEU A 37 -15.76 -32.88 16.38
CA LEU A 37 -15.41 -33.06 14.97
C LEU A 37 -16.61 -32.72 14.06
N ASP A 38 -17.83 -33.05 14.49
CA ASP A 38 -19.07 -32.74 13.76
C ASP A 38 -19.40 -31.24 13.77
N ASP A 39 -19.01 -30.48 14.80
CA ASP A 39 -19.18 -29.02 14.84
C ASP A 39 -18.15 -28.31 13.94
N CYS A 40 -16.91 -28.80 13.90
CA CYS A 40 -15.92 -28.36 12.91
C CYS A 40 -16.40 -28.66 11.48
N LEU A 41 -16.87 -29.87 11.22
CA LEU A 41 -17.39 -30.26 9.90
C LEU A 41 -18.61 -29.43 9.50
N LYS A 42 -19.59 -29.21 10.38
CA LYS A 42 -20.74 -28.32 10.11
C LYS A 42 -20.33 -26.88 9.82
N LYS A 43 -19.35 -26.33 10.54
CA LYS A 43 -18.83 -24.98 10.25
C LYS A 43 -18.20 -24.90 8.85
N ILE A 44 -17.49 -25.95 8.44
CA ILE A 44 -16.89 -26.07 7.10
C ILE A 44 -17.96 -26.26 6.02
N GLU A 45 -18.98 -27.11 6.24
CA GLU A 45 -20.08 -27.35 5.29
C GLU A 45 -20.95 -26.10 5.09
N ASN A 46 -21.30 -25.40 6.18
CA ASN A 46 -22.03 -24.14 6.14
C ASN A 46 -21.27 -23.04 5.38
N ALA A 47 -19.93 -23.06 5.42
CA ALA A 47 -19.07 -22.11 4.71
C ALA A 47 -18.83 -22.45 3.22
N GLN A 48 -19.34 -23.58 2.71
CA GLN A 48 -19.01 -24.10 1.38
C GLN A 48 -20.21 -24.30 0.44
N SER A 49 -21.42 -23.87 0.81
CA SER A 49 -22.63 -24.13 0.01
C SER A 49 -22.84 -23.12 -1.14
N PRO A 50 -22.80 -23.60 -2.40
CA PRO A 50 -23.82 -23.18 -3.36
C PRO A 50 -24.40 -24.34 -4.21
N VAL A 51 -25.73 -24.34 -4.34
CA VAL A 51 -26.58 -25.01 -5.38
C VAL A 51 -26.64 -26.57 -5.36
N GLU A 52 -27.87 -27.10 -5.47
CA GLU A 52 -28.13 -28.54 -5.67
C GLU A 52 -27.68 -29.03 -7.07
N ASP A 53 -27.13 -30.25 -7.14
CA ASP A 53 -27.42 -31.16 -8.25
C ASP A 53 -27.57 -32.60 -7.72
N ARG A 54 -28.23 -33.47 -8.50
CA ARG A 54 -28.83 -34.73 -8.04
C ARG A 54 -28.17 -35.97 -8.65
N ASP A 55 -28.52 -37.12 -8.06
CA ASP A 55 -28.11 -38.48 -8.44
C ASP A 55 -26.59 -38.76 -8.52
N ARG A 56 -26.11 -39.51 -7.52
CA ARG A 56 -25.83 -40.94 -7.76
C ARG A 56 -25.82 -41.75 -6.47
N ARG A 57 -26.33 -42.98 -6.57
CA ARG A 57 -26.31 -44.00 -5.53
C ARG A 57 -25.12 -44.91 -5.79
N ASP A 58 -24.33 -45.21 -4.75
CA ASP A 58 -23.80 -46.55 -4.43
C ASP A 58 -22.72 -46.47 -3.34
N ALA A 59 -22.55 -47.56 -2.58
CA ALA A 59 -21.63 -47.62 -1.44
C ALA A 59 -20.16 -47.80 -1.90
N PRO A 60 -19.22 -46.91 -1.52
CA PRO A 60 -17.83 -46.98 -2.01
C PRO A 60 -17.02 -48.11 -1.37
N SER A 61 -16.09 -48.70 -2.13
CA SER A 61 -15.22 -49.77 -1.63
C SER A 61 -14.13 -49.25 -0.69
N ARG A 62 -13.42 -50.17 -0.01
CA ARG A 62 -12.24 -49.84 0.81
C ARG A 62 -11.17 -49.09 -0.01
N ARG A 63 -11.03 -49.37 -1.31
CA ARG A 63 -10.09 -48.72 -2.24
C ARG A 63 -10.50 -47.28 -2.58
N ASP A 64 -11.79 -46.97 -2.52
CA ASP A 64 -12.32 -45.63 -2.77
C ASP A 64 -12.16 -44.71 -1.55
N LYS A 65 -12.17 -45.26 -0.32
CA LYS A 65 -11.71 -44.52 0.87
C LYS A 65 -10.22 -44.16 0.76
N TRP A 66 -9.37 -45.08 0.29
CA TRP A 66 -7.95 -44.79 0.03
C TRP A 66 -7.77 -43.71 -1.04
N LYS A 67 -8.49 -43.75 -2.16
CA LYS A 67 -8.50 -42.64 -3.13
C LYS A 67 -8.99 -41.33 -2.50
N ARG A 68 -10.01 -41.36 -1.65
CA ARG A 68 -10.60 -40.16 -1.04
C ARG A 68 -9.65 -39.52 -0.03
N HIS A 69 -9.05 -40.29 0.88
CA HIS A 69 -8.06 -39.76 1.82
C HIS A 69 -6.74 -39.40 1.15
N GLY A 70 -6.29 -40.15 0.13
CA GLY A 70 -5.18 -39.73 -0.73
C GLY A 70 -5.45 -38.39 -1.40
N LEU A 71 -6.64 -38.19 -1.99
CA LEU A 71 -7.05 -36.89 -2.51
C LEU A 71 -7.25 -35.83 -1.42
N SER A 72 -7.62 -36.19 -0.19
CA SER A 72 -7.76 -35.24 0.92
C SER A 72 -6.39 -34.75 1.40
N THR A 73 -5.44 -35.64 1.65
CA THR A 73 -4.07 -35.25 2.03
C THR A 73 -3.36 -34.53 0.89
N LEU A 74 -3.54 -34.98 -0.37
CA LEU A 74 -3.03 -34.25 -1.54
C LEU A 74 -3.78 -32.93 -1.80
N ARG A 75 -5.06 -32.79 -1.41
CA ARG A 75 -5.76 -31.49 -1.42
C ARG A 75 -5.27 -30.60 -0.30
N CYS A 76 -5.02 -31.10 0.91
CA CYS A 76 -4.42 -30.31 1.98
C CYS A 76 -2.98 -29.90 1.64
N LEU A 77 -2.19 -30.76 1.01
CA LEU A 77 -0.85 -30.39 0.50
C LEU A 77 -0.91 -29.49 -0.74
N ARG A 78 -1.97 -29.54 -1.54
CA ARG A 78 -2.22 -28.62 -2.67
C ARG A 78 -3.03 -27.37 -2.29
N LEU A 79 -3.50 -27.26 -1.05
CA LEU A 79 -4.13 -26.08 -0.45
C LEU A 79 -3.15 -25.37 0.47
N LEU A 80 -2.32 -26.09 1.23
CA LEU A 80 -1.20 -25.53 1.99
C LEU A 80 -0.06 -25.19 1.04
N GLY A 81 0.40 -26.13 0.21
CA GLY A 81 1.29 -25.84 -0.91
C GLY A 81 0.62 -25.04 -2.02
N GLY A 82 -0.71 -24.92 -2.01
CA GLY A 82 -1.47 -23.99 -2.86
C GLY A 82 -1.37 -22.57 -2.36
N VAL A 83 -1.77 -22.31 -1.11
CA VAL A 83 -1.67 -21.00 -0.43
C VAL A 83 -0.21 -20.56 -0.23
N VAL A 84 0.74 -21.50 -0.12
CA VAL A 84 2.18 -21.18 -0.12
C VAL A 84 2.71 -20.92 -1.55
N ALA A 85 2.15 -21.51 -2.61
CA ALA A 85 2.55 -21.21 -4.00
C ALA A 85 1.78 -20.04 -4.62
N GLU A 86 0.56 -19.75 -4.18
CA GLU A 86 -0.17 -18.51 -4.44
C GLU A 86 0.46 -17.40 -3.59
N GLY A 87 0.70 -17.62 -2.30
CA GLY A 87 1.40 -16.67 -1.43
C GLY A 87 2.83 -16.35 -1.90
N ALA A 88 3.64 -17.33 -2.32
CA ALA A 88 4.95 -17.07 -2.90
C ALA A 88 4.88 -16.60 -4.36
N GLY A 89 3.89 -17.04 -5.14
CA GLY A 89 3.72 -16.67 -6.56
C GLY A 89 3.10 -15.29 -6.77
N MET A 90 2.33 -14.78 -5.81
CA MET A 90 1.84 -13.40 -5.75
C MET A 90 2.91 -12.41 -5.24
N VAL A 91 4.06 -12.89 -4.77
CA VAL A 91 5.15 -12.06 -4.24
C VAL A 91 6.45 -12.19 -5.05
N PHE A 92 6.77 -13.35 -5.64
CA PHE A 92 8.03 -13.59 -6.35
C PHE A 92 7.93 -14.55 -7.56
N GLN A 93 7.97 -14.01 -8.78
CA GLN A 93 8.52 -14.63 -10.01
C GLN A 93 9.06 -13.52 -10.93
N PRO A 94 10.08 -13.75 -11.77
CA PRO A 94 10.88 -14.97 -11.98
C PRO A 94 12.08 -15.05 -11.00
N SER A 95 12.25 -16.10 -10.21
CA SER A 95 12.83 -17.42 -10.55
C SER A 95 14.35 -17.46 -10.82
N ASN A 96 15.13 -17.55 -9.72
CA ASN A 96 16.40 -18.32 -9.70
C ASN A 96 16.81 -18.67 -8.26
N VAL A 97 16.83 -17.68 -7.35
CA VAL A 97 17.29 -17.82 -5.96
C VAL A 97 16.57 -18.96 -5.21
N CYS A 98 15.24 -19.07 -5.37
CA CYS A 98 14.44 -20.12 -4.72
C CYS A 98 14.81 -21.54 -5.20
N PHE A 99 15.28 -21.71 -6.44
CA PHE A 99 15.70 -23.02 -6.95
C PHE A 99 17.05 -23.45 -6.37
N SER A 100 17.97 -22.50 -6.15
CA SER A 100 19.22 -22.74 -5.42
C SER A 100 18.95 -23.08 -3.95
N ALA A 101 18.05 -22.35 -3.27
CA ALA A 101 17.64 -22.65 -1.90
C ALA A 101 16.98 -24.03 -1.77
N LEU A 102 16.09 -24.39 -2.72
CA LEU A 102 15.51 -25.73 -2.79
C LEU A 102 16.56 -26.80 -3.08
N SER A 103 17.53 -26.55 -3.97
CA SER A 103 18.61 -27.50 -4.26
C SER A 103 19.50 -27.75 -3.04
N MET A 104 19.79 -26.73 -2.22
CA MET A 104 20.50 -26.90 -0.93
C MET A 104 19.67 -27.67 0.11
N LEU A 105 18.33 -27.55 0.10
CA LEU A 105 17.42 -28.36 0.92
C LEU A 105 17.24 -29.79 0.39
N LEU A 106 17.43 -30.00 -0.92
CA LEU A 106 17.30 -31.29 -1.61
C LEU A 106 18.58 -32.14 -1.59
N ASP A 107 19.67 -31.66 -0.98
CA ASP A 107 20.89 -32.44 -0.69
C ASP A 107 20.91 -32.99 0.77
N VAL A 108 19.95 -32.55 1.59
CA VAL A 108 19.67 -33.09 2.94
C VAL A 108 19.04 -34.51 2.96
N PRO A 109 18.27 -35.00 1.94
CA PRO A 109 17.60 -36.31 1.96
C PRO A 109 18.43 -37.51 2.41
N GLN A 110 19.72 -37.55 2.05
CA GLN A 110 20.58 -38.69 2.40
C GLN A 110 20.82 -38.82 3.92
N LYS A 111 20.79 -37.71 4.66
CA LYS A 111 20.86 -37.69 6.14
C LYS A 111 19.48 -37.69 6.81
N VAL A 112 18.45 -37.29 6.06
CA VAL A 112 17.05 -37.36 6.50
C VAL A 112 16.52 -38.80 6.44
N HIS A 113 17.05 -39.67 5.56
CA HIS A 113 16.79 -41.11 5.63
C HIS A 113 17.27 -41.71 6.96
N ASP A 114 18.55 -41.48 7.32
CA ASP A 114 19.14 -41.93 8.58
C ASP A 114 18.35 -41.38 9.80
N PHE A 115 17.82 -40.16 9.71
CA PHE A 115 16.95 -39.59 10.73
C PHE A 115 15.60 -40.32 10.84
N TRP A 116 14.89 -40.51 9.73
CA TRP A 116 13.58 -41.19 9.74
C TRP A 116 13.68 -42.67 10.12
N GLU A 117 14.71 -43.40 9.68
CA GLU A 117 14.87 -44.81 10.05
C GLU A 117 15.14 -44.99 11.55
N ASN A 118 15.80 -44.03 12.21
CA ASN A 118 15.91 -43.99 13.66
C ASN A 118 14.61 -43.52 14.37
N VAL A 119 13.85 -42.60 13.76
CA VAL A 119 12.54 -42.15 14.28
C VAL A 119 11.48 -43.25 14.19
N ASP A 120 11.43 -44.03 13.12
CA ASP A 120 10.45 -45.13 12.97
C ASP A 120 10.75 -46.27 13.95
N ASN A 121 12.03 -46.67 14.14
CA ASN A 121 12.42 -47.64 15.18
C ASN A 121 12.07 -47.13 16.60
N LEU A 122 12.19 -45.82 16.85
CA LEU A 122 11.79 -45.20 18.11
C LEU A 122 10.25 -45.18 18.27
N LEU A 123 9.49 -44.88 17.21
CA LEU A 123 8.04 -44.84 17.23
C LEU A 123 7.41 -46.24 17.36
N ASP A 124 7.89 -47.26 16.64
CA ASP A 124 7.41 -48.65 16.81
C ASP A 124 7.66 -49.18 18.25
N THR A 125 8.74 -48.70 18.89
CA THR A 125 9.04 -49.01 20.30
C THR A 125 8.10 -48.31 21.29
N LEU A 126 7.58 -47.12 20.94
CA LEU A 126 6.74 -46.28 21.82
C LEU A 126 5.22 -46.40 21.54
N TRP A 127 4.83 -46.82 20.34
CA TRP A 127 3.44 -46.89 19.88
C TRP A 127 2.51 -47.72 20.80
N PRO A 128 2.94 -48.85 21.39
CA PRO A 128 2.10 -49.61 22.34
C PRO A 128 1.86 -48.93 23.69
N SER A 129 2.49 -47.78 23.96
CA SER A 129 2.21 -46.95 25.14
C SER A 129 1.28 -45.80 24.77
N LEU A 130 1.62 -45.07 23.70
CA LEU A 130 0.93 -43.85 23.22
C LEU A 130 -0.56 -44.05 22.87
N SER A 131 -1.05 -45.29 22.82
CA SER A 131 -2.44 -45.63 22.50
C SER A 131 -3.47 -45.42 23.62
N ASP A 132 -3.04 -45.41 24.88
CA ASP A 132 -3.93 -45.74 26.02
C ASP A 132 -4.51 -44.52 26.77
N PHE A 133 -4.34 -43.33 26.22
CA PHE A 133 -4.63 -42.05 26.84
C PHE A 133 -5.30 -41.16 25.75
N GLN A 134 -6.62 -40.97 25.75
CA GLN A 134 -7.44 -40.78 24.52
C GLN A 134 -7.23 -39.55 23.60
N ILE A 135 -6.80 -38.37 24.09
CA ILE A 135 -6.41 -37.23 23.21
C ILE A 135 -4.93 -37.38 22.82
N TYR A 136 -4.05 -37.00 23.75
CA TYR A 136 -3.05 -37.95 24.26
C TYR A 136 -3.20 -37.98 25.79
N GLN A 137 -4.45 -38.14 26.31
CA GLN A 137 -4.97 -37.70 27.65
C GLN A 137 -3.98 -37.74 28.81
N ASP A 138 -3.13 -38.75 28.78
CA ASP A 138 -2.32 -39.35 29.89
C ASP A 138 -0.95 -38.60 29.43
N ILE A 139 -0.90 -37.27 29.61
CA ILE A 139 0.23 -36.41 29.19
C ILE A 139 1.55 -36.85 29.86
N LYS A 140 1.48 -37.63 30.94
CA LYS A 140 2.62 -38.28 31.61
C LYS A 140 3.37 -39.30 30.76
N GLN A 141 2.75 -39.89 29.72
CA GLN A 141 3.51 -40.78 28.82
C GLN A 141 4.57 -40.03 28.01
N PHE A 142 4.38 -38.72 27.79
CA PHE A 142 5.42 -37.86 27.22
C PHE A 142 6.53 -37.49 28.22
N ASP A 143 6.45 -37.87 29.51
CA ASP A 143 7.55 -37.67 30.46
C ASP A 143 8.73 -38.64 30.25
N HIS A 144 8.59 -39.61 29.34
CA HIS A 144 9.69 -40.47 28.89
C HIS A 144 10.27 -40.04 27.54
N VAL A 145 9.72 -38.99 26.92
CA VAL A 145 10.32 -38.35 25.74
C VAL A 145 11.54 -37.56 26.19
N GLU A 146 12.67 -37.78 25.51
CA GLU A 146 13.94 -37.15 25.84
C GLU A 146 13.81 -35.62 25.86
N ARG A 147 14.43 -34.97 26.85
CA ARG A 147 14.27 -33.54 27.14
C ARG A 147 14.48 -32.64 25.92
N GLN A 148 15.45 -32.96 25.06
CA GLN A 148 15.68 -32.19 23.84
C GLN A 148 14.48 -32.26 22.88
N LEU A 149 13.81 -33.42 22.78
CA LEU A 149 12.62 -33.57 21.96
C LEU A 149 11.39 -32.89 22.59
N LYS A 150 11.22 -32.92 23.93
CA LYS A 150 10.23 -32.05 24.62
C LYS A 150 10.46 -30.57 24.26
N GLU A 151 11.71 -30.10 24.37
CA GLU A 151 12.09 -28.71 24.06
C GLU A 151 11.95 -28.36 22.56
N ILE A 152 12.12 -29.32 21.64
CA ILE A 152 11.91 -29.12 20.19
C ILE A 152 10.42 -29.06 19.87
N VAL A 153 9.59 -29.97 20.40
CA VAL A 153 8.13 -29.93 20.22
C VAL A 153 7.55 -28.64 20.82
N HIS A 154 8.06 -28.18 21.97
CA HIS A 154 7.72 -26.88 22.54
C HIS A 154 7.99 -25.72 21.58
N LYS A 155 9.20 -25.67 21.02
CA LYS A 155 9.62 -24.63 20.06
C LYS A 155 8.81 -24.71 18.77
N LEU A 156 8.48 -25.91 18.27
CA LEU A 156 7.64 -26.09 17.10
C LEU A 156 6.19 -25.65 17.35
N MET A 157 5.60 -25.96 18.50
CA MET A 157 4.25 -25.50 18.84
C MET A 157 4.19 -23.99 19.08
N ILE A 158 5.20 -23.41 19.75
CA ILE A 158 5.32 -21.95 19.89
C ILE A 158 5.48 -21.32 18.50
N CYS A 159 6.42 -21.76 17.68
CA CYS A 159 6.57 -21.23 16.32
C CYS A 159 5.28 -21.39 15.49
N PHE A 160 4.52 -22.47 15.66
CA PHE A 160 3.24 -22.65 14.95
C PHE A 160 2.16 -21.68 15.46
N VAL A 161 2.03 -21.50 16.78
CA VAL A 161 1.08 -20.53 17.38
C VAL A 161 1.49 -19.09 17.06
N ASP A 162 2.79 -18.78 17.10
CA ASP A 162 3.35 -17.47 16.73
C ASP A 162 3.17 -17.23 15.22
N ILE A 163 3.36 -18.23 14.34
CA ILE A 163 3.02 -18.13 12.91
C ILE A 163 1.52 -17.93 12.71
N CYS A 164 0.65 -18.61 13.47
CA CYS A 164 -0.80 -18.37 13.39
C CYS A 164 -1.20 -16.98 13.88
N ALA A 165 -0.60 -16.49 14.97
CA ALA A 165 -0.82 -15.13 15.48
C ALA A 165 -0.27 -14.06 14.52
N LEU A 166 0.88 -14.32 13.89
CA LEU A 166 1.43 -13.50 12.80
C LEU A 166 0.51 -13.52 11.58
N CYS A 167 -0.02 -14.66 11.16
CA CYS A 167 -0.99 -14.74 10.06
C CYS A 167 -2.29 -13.97 10.38
N VAL A 168 -2.76 -13.99 11.64
CA VAL A 168 -3.92 -13.20 12.08
C VAL A 168 -3.60 -11.69 12.15
N SER A 169 -2.38 -11.32 12.53
CA SER A 169 -1.89 -9.93 12.52
C SER A 169 -1.66 -9.40 11.09
N LEU A 170 -1.15 -10.25 10.19
CA LEU A 170 -1.07 -9.99 8.76
C LEU A 170 -2.47 -9.91 8.12
N GLN A 171 -3.46 -10.64 8.64
CA GLN A 171 -4.86 -10.42 8.28
C GLN A 171 -5.39 -9.05 8.75
N GLN A 172 -4.83 -8.45 9.80
CA GLN A 172 -5.21 -7.09 10.23
C GLN A 172 -4.61 -6.02 9.29
N SER A 173 -3.39 -6.24 8.78
CA SER A 173 -2.88 -5.53 7.59
C SER A 173 -3.80 -5.74 6.37
N SER A 174 -4.38 -6.94 6.20
CA SER A 174 -5.29 -7.22 5.09
C SER A 174 -6.69 -6.61 5.20
N LYS A 175 -7.13 -6.05 6.33
CA LYS A 175 -8.51 -5.47 6.45
C LYS A 175 -8.80 -4.41 5.38
N MET A 176 -7.79 -3.61 5.03
CA MET A 176 -7.89 -2.55 4.02
C MET A 176 -8.05 -3.13 2.61
N ALA A 177 -7.28 -4.17 2.28
CA ALA A 177 -7.43 -4.92 1.03
C ALA A 177 -8.74 -5.74 1.00
N GLU A 178 -9.19 -6.25 2.15
CA GLU A 178 -10.44 -7.00 2.30
C GLU A 178 -11.67 -6.12 2.00
N ALA A 179 -11.65 -4.83 2.37
CA ALA A 179 -12.68 -3.87 1.98
C ALA A 179 -12.84 -3.84 0.45
N GLY A 180 -11.75 -3.65 -0.31
CA GLY A 180 -11.78 -3.72 -1.78
C GLY A 180 -12.22 -5.09 -2.31
N GLN A 181 -11.70 -6.18 -1.75
CA GLN A 181 -12.12 -7.53 -2.13
C GLN A 181 -13.61 -7.80 -1.88
N ARG A 182 -14.20 -7.25 -0.82
CA ARG A 182 -15.64 -7.38 -0.50
C ARG A 182 -16.47 -6.72 -1.59
N ILE A 183 -16.09 -5.54 -2.07
CA ILE A 183 -16.77 -4.86 -3.18
C ILE A 183 -16.67 -5.66 -4.48
N LEU A 184 -15.50 -6.24 -4.79
CA LEU A 184 -15.35 -7.16 -5.93
C LEU A 184 -16.22 -8.42 -5.78
N LYS A 185 -16.30 -9.01 -4.58
CA LYS A 185 -17.16 -10.18 -4.28
C LYS A 185 -18.65 -9.87 -4.45
N LEU A 186 -19.08 -8.65 -4.12
CA LEU A 186 -20.46 -8.15 -4.35
C LEU A 186 -20.78 -7.87 -5.83
N GLY A 187 -19.78 -7.89 -6.73
CA GLY A 187 -19.98 -7.61 -8.16
C GLY A 187 -19.56 -6.21 -8.60
N GLY A 188 -18.78 -5.51 -7.76
CA GLY A 188 -18.03 -4.32 -8.13
C GLY A 188 -16.98 -4.57 -9.22
N ASN A 189 -16.27 -3.51 -9.55
CA ASN A 189 -15.16 -3.44 -10.51
C ASN A 189 -13.97 -2.70 -9.86
N ALA A 190 -12.97 -2.28 -10.63
CA ALA A 190 -11.76 -1.65 -10.10
C ALA A 190 -11.98 -0.37 -9.24
N ALA A 191 -13.14 0.30 -9.31
CA ALA A 191 -13.52 1.38 -8.38
C ALA A 191 -13.68 0.93 -6.91
N ALA A 192 -13.57 -0.38 -6.64
CA ALA A 192 -13.41 -0.95 -5.29
C ALA A 192 -12.19 -0.39 -4.51
N THR A 193 -11.25 0.29 -5.18
CA THR A 193 -10.24 1.18 -4.57
C THR A 193 -10.85 2.13 -3.54
N VAL A 194 -12.05 2.68 -3.76
CA VAL A 194 -12.68 3.64 -2.83
C VAL A 194 -13.00 3.00 -1.47
N ALA A 195 -13.31 1.70 -1.42
CA ALA A 195 -13.47 0.98 -0.15
C ALA A 195 -12.13 0.82 0.59
N VAL A 196 -11.03 0.67 -0.14
CA VAL A 196 -9.66 0.65 0.41
C VAL A 196 -9.29 2.04 0.94
N ALA A 197 -9.61 3.10 0.20
CA ALA A 197 -9.42 4.50 0.59
C ALA A 197 -10.14 4.84 1.91
N ALA A 198 -11.42 4.49 1.99
CA ALA A 198 -12.25 4.72 3.16
C ALA A 198 -11.78 3.90 4.38
N ALA A 199 -11.33 2.66 4.18
CA ALA A 199 -10.73 1.85 5.24
C ALA A 199 -9.41 2.47 5.76
N LEU A 200 -8.54 2.92 4.86
CA LEU A 200 -7.27 3.60 5.19
C LEU A 200 -7.47 4.92 5.94
N ASN A 201 -8.53 5.68 5.66
CA ASN A 201 -8.91 6.85 6.46
C ASN A 201 -9.18 6.50 7.94
N MET A 202 -9.58 5.26 8.24
CA MET A 202 -9.78 4.80 9.61
C MET A 202 -8.48 4.28 10.23
N THR A 203 -7.71 3.46 9.50
CA THR A 203 -6.54 2.73 10.02
C THR A 203 -5.23 3.50 9.95
N GLU A 204 -5.07 4.44 9.02
CA GLU A 204 -3.85 5.23 8.78
C GLU A 204 -4.13 6.74 8.62
N PRO A 205 -4.89 7.40 9.53
CA PRO A 205 -5.22 8.83 9.41
C PRO A 205 -4.01 9.79 9.53
N ALA A 206 -2.85 9.27 9.93
CA ALA A 206 -1.57 9.98 9.93
C ALA A 206 -0.90 10.03 8.53
N SER A 207 -1.47 9.35 7.53
CA SER A 207 -0.96 9.31 6.15
C SER A 207 -2.00 9.83 5.14
N THR A 208 -3.28 9.82 5.50
CA THR A 208 -4.40 10.01 4.57
C THR A 208 -5.68 10.41 5.27
N GLY A 209 -6.68 10.84 4.51
CA GLY A 209 -8.01 11.04 5.05
C GLY A 209 -9.00 11.65 4.07
N ILE A 210 -10.23 11.69 4.55
CA ILE A 210 -11.39 12.33 3.92
C ILE A 210 -11.30 13.86 3.95
N GLY A 211 -10.43 14.40 4.82
CA GLY A 211 -10.00 15.80 4.88
C GLY A 211 -8.75 16.12 4.06
N GLY A 212 -8.29 15.19 3.21
CA GLY A 212 -7.21 15.37 2.25
C GLY A 212 -7.67 15.41 0.80
N ASP A 213 -6.72 15.10 -0.10
CA ASP A 213 -6.91 15.05 -1.54
C ASP A 213 -6.63 13.65 -2.11
N MET A 214 -7.16 13.37 -3.30
CA MET A 214 -6.92 12.13 -4.04
C MET A 214 -6.66 12.38 -5.53
N PHE A 215 -5.98 11.43 -6.17
CA PHE A 215 -5.94 11.28 -7.62
C PHE A 215 -6.13 9.81 -7.98
N CYS A 216 -6.73 9.53 -9.14
CA CYS A 216 -6.70 8.19 -9.72
C CYS A 216 -6.55 8.17 -11.24
N LEU A 217 -5.93 7.10 -11.75
CA LEU A 217 -6.03 6.68 -13.14
C LEU A 217 -6.90 5.43 -13.23
N PHE A 218 -7.82 5.38 -14.20
CA PHE A 218 -8.70 4.24 -14.46
C PHE A 218 -8.55 3.76 -15.90
N PHE A 219 -8.19 2.49 -16.10
CA PHE A 219 -8.21 1.82 -17.40
C PHE A 219 -9.56 1.13 -17.60
N ASP A 220 -10.32 1.59 -18.60
CA ASP A 220 -11.53 0.89 -19.05
C ASP A 220 -11.13 -0.20 -20.06
N ALA A 221 -11.27 -1.47 -19.67
CA ALA A 221 -10.96 -2.59 -20.56
C ALA A 221 -11.93 -2.75 -21.74
N THR A 222 -13.09 -2.09 -21.69
CA THR A 222 -14.11 -2.08 -22.74
C THR A 222 -13.67 -1.23 -23.92
N ASN A 223 -13.30 0.03 -23.65
CA ASN A 223 -12.85 0.99 -24.67
C ASN A 223 -11.33 0.92 -24.93
N LYS A 224 -10.55 0.45 -23.94
CA LYS A 224 -9.07 0.36 -23.89
C LYS A 224 -8.36 1.69 -23.69
N ASP A 225 -9.05 2.64 -23.07
CA ASP A 225 -8.58 4.00 -22.79
C ASP A 225 -8.24 4.16 -21.30
N VAL A 226 -7.40 5.15 -21.00
CA VAL A 226 -7.08 5.60 -19.63
C VAL A 226 -7.82 6.90 -19.35
N HIS A 227 -8.43 6.99 -18.17
CA HIS A 227 -9.12 8.17 -17.65
C HIS A 227 -8.41 8.67 -16.39
N ALA A 228 -8.47 9.98 -16.11
CA ALA A 228 -7.95 10.59 -14.89
C ALA A 228 -9.03 11.37 -14.14
N LEU A 229 -8.95 11.35 -12.81
CA LEU A 229 -9.81 12.14 -11.92
C LEU A 229 -8.94 12.98 -10.98
N ASP A 230 -9.07 14.30 -11.09
CA ASP A 230 -8.50 15.26 -10.18
C ASP A 230 -9.45 15.41 -8.98
N GLY A 231 -9.00 14.99 -7.81
CA GLY A 231 -9.68 15.23 -6.52
C GLY A 231 -8.81 16.07 -5.61
N SER A 232 -8.20 17.14 -6.15
CA SER A 232 -7.27 18.01 -5.44
C SER A 232 -7.79 19.43 -5.19
N GLY A 233 -7.49 19.93 -3.99
CA GLY A 233 -8.14 21.09 -3.41
C GLY A 233 -7.69 22.43 -3.96
N ARG A 234 -8.68 23.26 -4.35
CA ARG A 234 -8.49 24.69 -4.63
C ARG A 234 -8.31 25.49 -3.33
N SER A 235 -7.60 26.61 -3.42
CA SER A 235 -7.29 27.53 -2.31
C SER A 235 -8.49 28.40 -1.90
N ALA A 236 -8.37 29.10 -0.77
CA ALA A 236 -9.42 29.95 -0.24
C ALA A 236 -9.63 31.24 -1.07
N MET A 237 -10.85 31.43 -1.59
CA MET A 237 -11.21 32.56 -2.48
C MET A 237 -11.00 33.96 -1.87
N ASN A 238 -11.02 34.09 -0.54
CA ASN A 238 -10.95 35.39 0.16
C ASN A 238 -9.55 35.74 0.66
N THR A 239 -8.50 35.04 0.18
CA THR A 239 -7.11 35.22 0.60
C THR A 239 -6.23 35.61 -0.60
N SER A 240 -5.41 36.65 -0.44
CA SER A 240 -4.38 37.05 -1.41
C SER A 240 -2.98 36.73 -0.92
N VAL A 241 -2.02 36.54 -1.84
CA VAL A 241 -0.62 36.29 -1.47
C VAL A 241 0.01 37.50 -0.76
N GLU A 242 -0.47 38.71 -1.01
CA GLU A 242 -0.09 39.94 -0.30
C GLU A 242 -0.43 39.85 1.21
N GLN A 243 -1.64 39.36 1.55
CA GLN A 243 -2.04 39.15 2.95
C GLN A 243 -1.22 38.03 3.60
N ILE A 244 -0.86 36.98 2.85
CA ILE A 244 0.00 35.90 3.37
C ILE A 244 1.42 36.42 3.61
N ARG A 245 1.98 37.21 2.69
CA ARG A 245 3.29 37.87 2.83
C ARG A 245 3.33 38.78 4.06
N GLU A 246 2.29 39.60 4.27
CA GLU A 246 2.18 40.48 5.44
C GLU A 246 2.13 39.67 6.75
N GLN A 247 1.34 38.58 6.80
CA GLN A 247 1.23 37.73 8.00
C GLN A 247 2.50 36.92 8.30
N LEU A 248 3.24 36.50 7.27
CA LEU A 248 4.49 35.74 7.42
C LEU A 248 5.75 36.63 7.53
N GLY A 249 5.63 37.94 7.28
CA GLY A 249 6.78 38.86 7.23
C GLY A 249 7.71 38.65 6.02
N VAL A 250 7.20 38.10 4.92
CA VAL A 250 7.95 37.71 3.72
C VAL A 250 7.89 38.82 2.66
N GLY A 251 9.05 39.30 2.19
CA GLY A 251 9.14 40.28 1.11
C GLY A 251 8.76 39.70 -0.27
N ILE A 252 8.48 40.58 -1.23
CA ILE A 252 8.01 40.18 -2.57
C ILE A 252 9.06 39.41 -3.39
N GLU A 253 10.36 39.65 -3.13
CA GLU A 253 11.50 38.95 -3.75
C GLU A 253 12.04 37.80 -2.88
N ASP A 254 11.55 37.62 -1.66
CA ASP A 254 12.07 36.62 -0.73
C ASP A 254 11.49 35.23 -1.05
N VAL A 255 12.31 34.17 -0.89
CA VAL A 255 11.81 32.79 -1.02
C VAL A 255 10.91 32.46 0.17
N GLY A 256 9.62 32.27 -0.08
CA GLY A 256 8.60 32.11 0.95
C GLY A 256 7.75 30.86 0.79
N LYS A 257 7.48 30.17 1.91
CA LYS A 257 6.60 29.01 2.03
C LYS A 257 5.56 29.19 3.13
N LEU A 258 4.42 28.53 2.99
CA LEU A 258 3.41 28.39 4.03
C LEU A 258 3.83 27.29 5.04
N PRO A 259 3.82 27.55 6.36
CA PRO A 259 4.04 26.52 7.37
C PRO A 259 2.96 25.42 7.33
N PHE A 260 3.34 24.17 7.62
CA PHE A 260 2.45 23.00 7.56
C PHE A 260 1.27 23.11 8.53
N GLU A 261 1.48 23.62 9.73
CA GLU A 261 0.46 23.74 10.78
C GLU A 261 -0.42 24.99 10.62
N SER A 262 -0.18 25.82 9.59
CA SER A 262 -0.95 27.03 9.34
C SER A 262 -2.31 26.69 8.77
N ALA A 263 -3.38 27.33 9.27
CA ALA A 263 -4.72 27.24 8.66
C ALA A 263 -4.75 27.74 7.18
N LEU A 264 -3.73 28.50 6.76
CA LEU A 264 -3.55 28.94 5.37
C LEU A 264 -2.95 27.85 4.45
N SER A 265 -2.40 26.78 5.02
CA SER A 265 -1.96 25.59 4.26
C SER A 265 -3.12 24.67 3.88
N VAL A 266 -4.30 24.88 4.46
CA VAL A 266 -5.51 24.10 4.16
C VAL A 266 -6.12 24.59 2.83
N THR A 267 -6.21 23.69 1.86
CA THR A 267 -7.06 23.81 0.66
C THR A 267 -8.38 23.06 0.87
N VAL A 268 -9.40 23.31 0.05
CA VAL A 268 -10.69 22.61 0.13
C VAL A 268 -10.47 21.10 -0.09
N PRO A 269 -10.76 20.20 0.88
CA PRO A 269 -10.48 18.77 0.71
C PRO A 269 -11.22 18.12 -0.46
N GLY A 270 -10.48 17.60 -1.44
CA GLY A 270 -11.04 16.98 -2.63
C GLY A 270 -11.32 15.47 -2.51
N ALA A 271 -10.71 14.76 -1.54
CA ALA A 271 -10.81 13.31 -1.42
C ALA A 271 -12.26 12.81 -1.31
N ALA A 272 -13.07 13.47 -0.47
CA ALA A 272 -14.48 13.13 -0.27
C ALA A 272 -15.31 13.19 -1.58
N ALA A 273 -15.06 14.18 -2.44
CA ALA A 273 -15.69 14.27 -3.75
C ALA A 273 -15.13 13.20 -4.70
N GLY A 274 -13.80 13.00 -4.71
CA GLY A 274 -13.12 11.98 -5.52
C GLY A 274 -13.64 10.56 -5.28
N TRP A 275 -14.03 10.24 -4.04
CA TRP A 275 -14.62 8.95 -3.68
C TRP A 275 -16.04 8.78 -4.24
N VAL A 276 -16.84 9.84 -4.31
CA VAL A 276 -18.17 9.82 -4.94
C VAL A 276 -18.01 9.68 -6.45
N ASP A 277 -17.26 10.58 -7.08
CA ASP A 277 -17.09 10.66 -8.53
C ASP A 277 -16.42 9.40 -9.10
N ALA A 278 -15.49 8.76 -8.39
CA ALA A 278 -14.90 7.50 -8.81
C ALA A 278 -15.91 6.33 -8.77
N VAL A 279 -16.86 6.32 -7.83
CA VAL A 279 -17.91 5.29 -7.76
C VAL A 279 -19.03 5.56 -8.77
N GLU A 280 -19.43 6.82 -8.98
CA GLU A 280 -20.48 7.17 -9.95
C GLU A 280 -19.97 7.11 -11.41
N GLY A 281 -18.75 7.60 -11.67
CA GLY A 281 -18.15 7.67 -13.01
C GLY A 281 -17.46 6.39 -13.47
N PHE A 282 -16.82 5.65 -12.56
CA PHE A 282 -16.07 4.43 -12.90
C PHE A 282 -16.60 3.15 -12.24
N GLY A 283 -17.65 3.21 -11.42
CA GLY A 283 -18.22 2.03 -10.73
C GLY A 283 -18.97 1.06 -11.64
N SER A 284 -19.20 -0.16 -11.15
CA SER A 284 -19.84 -1.23 -11.96
C SER A 284 -21.37 -1.08 -12.14
N GLY A 285 -21.97 -0.06 -11.51
CA GLY A 285 -23.43 0.14 -11.43
C GLY A 285 -24.19 -0.94 -10.63
N LYS A 286 -23.49 -1.86 -9.95
CA LYS A 286 -24.09 -3.00 -9.22
C LYS A 286 -23.90 -2.96 -7.71
N VAL A 287 -22.98 -2.12 -7.23
CA VAL A 287 -22.67 -1.94 -5.81
C VAL A 287 -22.68 -0.43 -5.57
N GLY A 288 -23.54 0.04 -4.67
CA GLY A 288 -23.73 1.46 -4.39
C GLY A 288 -22.63 2.05 -3.49
N LEU A 289 -22.49 3.37 -3.48
CA LEU A 289 -21.55 4.08 -2.61
C LEU A 289 -21.70 3.69 -1.12
N GLU A 290 -22.93 3.44 -0.67
CA GLU A 290 -23.24 2.93 0.68
C GLU A 290 -22.53 1.59 0.98
N GLU A 291 -22.62 0.64 0.05
CA GLU A 291 -21.99 -0.67 0.17
C GLU A 291 -20.46 -0.59 0.06
N VAL A 292 -19.95 0.35 -0.76
CA VAL A 292 -18.52 0.66 -0.91
C VAL A 292 -17.93 1.23 0.39
N LEU A 293 -18.67 2.10 1.08
CA LEU A 293 -18.22 2.74 2.33
C LEU A 293 -18.47 1.89 3.59
N MET A 294 -19.37 0.90 3.52
CA MET A 294 -19.75 0.04 4.66
C MET A 294 -18.55 -0.58 5.42
N PRO A 295 -17.48 -1.10 4.79
CA PRO A 295 -16.34 -1.66 5.53
C PRO A 295 -15.60 -0.62 6.39
N ALA A 296 -15.61 0.66 5.98
CA ALA A 296 -15.02 1.75 6.76
C ALA A 296 -15.92 2.21 7.91
N ILE A 297 -17.24 2.12 7.72
CA ILE A 297 -18.24 2.36 8.78
C ILE A 297 -18.07 1.30 9.87
N GLU A 298 -18.06 0.01 9.51
CA GLU A 298 -17.82 -1.12 10.42
C GLU A 298 -16.51 -0.95 11.19
N LEU A 299 -15.41 -0.60 10.50
CA LEU A 299 -14.11 -0.30 11.14
C LEU A 299 -14.18 0.83 12.18
N GLY A 300 -15.03 1.83 11.98
CA GLY A 300 -15.16 2.97 12.90
C GLY A 300 -16.11 2.75 14.07
N GLU A 301 -17.13 1.89 13.89
CA GLU A 301 -18.13 1.56 14.91
C GLU A 301 -17.74 0.35 15.78
N GLU A 302 -17.21 -0.72 15.18
CA GLU A 302 -16.70 -1.90 15.90
C GLU A 302 -15.25 -1.72 16.39
N GLY A 303 -14.50 -0.85 15.73
CA GLY A 303 -13.10 -0.55 16.02
C GLY A 303 -12.10 -1.56 15.42
N PHE A 304 -10.82 -1.22 15.55
CA PHE A 304 -9.72 -2.04 15.02
C PHE A 304 -8.45 -1.92 15.88
N PRO A 305 -7.60 -2.97 15.92
CA PRO A 305 -6.27 -2.90 16.53
C PRO A 305 -5.31 -2.08 15.65
N VAL A 306 -4.52 -1.22 16.28
CA VAL A 306 -3.61 -0.28 15.58
C VAL A 306 -2.28 -0.97 15.25
N SER A 307 -1.87 -0.95 13.98
CA SER A 307 -0.58 -1.52 13.57
C SER A 307 0.60 -0.81 14.24
N GLU A 308 1.76 -1.47 14.36
CA GLU A 308 2.95 -0.86 14.97
C GLU A 308 3.38 0.42 14.23
N ILE A 309 3.38 0.41 12.90
CA ILE A 309 3.73 1.57 12.07
C ILE A 309 2.70 2.68 12.27
N SER A 310 1.41 2.36 12.21
CA SER A 310 0.32 3.31 12.45
C SER A 310 0.43 3.94 13.86
N ALA A 311 0.79 3.16 14.88
CA ALA A 311 0.97 3.64 16.26
C ALA A 311 2.21 4.53 16.44
N GLN A 312 3.30 4.26 15.70
CA GLN A 312 4.49 5.13 15.68
C GLN A 312 4.15 6.50 15.06
N PHE A 313 3.51 6.54 13.90
CA PHE A 313 3.04 7.79 13.29
C PHE A 313 2.04 8.54 14.18
N TRP A 314 1.10 7.82 14.82
CA TRP A 314 0.13 8.43 15.74
C TRP A 314 0.82 9.09 16.96
N GLY A 315 1.83 8.42 17.53
CA GLY A 315 2.62 8.95 18.64
C GLY A 315 3.49 10.15 18.25
N ALA A 316 4.01 10.19 17.03
CA ALA A 316 4.72 11.34 16.50
C ALA A 316 3.79 12.56 16.31
N GLY A 317 2.60 12.33 15.74
CA GLY A 317 1.60 13.37 15.49
C GLY A 317 0.87 13.90 16.73
N GLU A 318 0.91 13.20 17.87
CA GLU A 318 0.13 13.57 19.06
C GLU A 318 0.35 15.03 19.52
N GLN A 319 1.60 15.51 19.50
CA GLN A 319 1.90 16.90 19.89
C GLN A 319 1.30 17.91 18.90
N GLN A 320 1.37 17.63 17.59
CA GLN A 320 0.81 18.47 16.53
C GLN A 320 -0.71 18.58 16.71
N LEU A 321 -1.42 17.45 16.86
CA LEU A 321 -2.87 17.40 17.09
C LEU A 321 -3.29 18.22 18.33
N ARG A 322 -2.60 18.04 19.46
CA ARG A 322 -2.87 18.75 20.73
C ARG A 322 -2.57 20.26 20.66
N GLN A 323 -1.76 20.73 19.70
CA GLN A 323 -1.43 22.14 19.51
C GLN A 323 -2.32 22.81 18.45
N ALA A 324 -2.62 22.12 17.34
CA ALA A 324 -3.36 22.66 16.21
C ALA A 324 -4.88 22.69 16.42
N SER A 325 -5.44 21.77 17.20
CA SER A 325 -6.89 21.63 17.36
C SER A 325 -7.38 21.57 18.82
N PRO A 326 -8.42 22.33 19.22
CA PRO A 326 -9.11 22.10 20.49
C PRO A 326 -9.82 20.74 20.53
N ASN A 327 -10.11 20.16 19.35
CA ASN A 327 -10.85 18.92 19.16
C ASN A 327 -9.92 17.69 19.08
N PHE A 328 -8.65 17.81 19.50
CA PHE A 328 -7.64 16.73 19.50
C PHE A 328 -8.13 15.40 20.09
N ARG A 329 -9.09 15.45 21.03
CA ARG A 329 -9.72 14.28 21.68
C ARG A 329 -10.63 13.44 20.76
N GLU A 330 -10.90 13.89 19.53
CA GLU A 330 -11.57 13.07 18.51
C GLU A 330 -10.58 12.12 17.81
N MET A 331 -9.30 12.50 17.76
CA MET A 331 -8.21 11.71 17.15
C MET A 331 -7.24 11.11 18.17
N LEU A 332 -7.46 11.33 19.47
CA LEU A 332 -6.60 10.82 20.55
C LEU A 332 -7.47 10.23 21.65
N LYS A 333 -7.00 9.14 22.26
CA LYS A 333 -7.70 8.48 23.38
C LYS A 333 -7.98 9.49 24.49
N ARG A 334 -9.09 9.27 25.21
CA ARG A 334 -9.34 10.00 26.46
C ARG A 334 -8.27 9.64 27.47
N ASP A 335 -7.54 10.67 27.89
CA ASP A 335 -6.62 10.63 29.01
C ASP A 335 -7.42 10.32 30.30
N GLU A 336 -7.12 9.20 30.96
CA GLU A 336 -7.81 8.80 32.21
C GLU A 336 -7.23 9.54 33.44
N SER A 337 -6.19 10.38 33.25
CA SER A 337 -5.57 11.17 34.31
C SER A 337 -6.50 12.28 34.84
N PRO A 338 -6.82 12.31 36.16
CA PRO A 338 -7.66 13.36 36.76
C PRO A 338 -7.03 14.76 36.77
N GLU A 339 -5.73 14.90 36.49
CA GLU A 339 -4.98 16.13 36.80
C GLU A 339 -5.06 17.23 35.72
N HIS A 340 -5.63 16.94 34.54
CA HIS A 340 -5.59 17.85 33.38
C HIS A 340 -6.72 18.92 33.34
N HIS A 341 -7.21 19.33 34.51
CA HIS A 341 -8.13 20.47 34.63
C HIS A 341 -7.43 21.84 34.70
N GLU A 342 -6.18 21.93 35.14
CA GLU A 342 -5.39 23.17 35.13
C GLU A 342 -3.98 22.96 34.55
N ARG A 343 -3.40 24.01 33.96
CA ARG A 343 -2.22 23.90 33.07
C ARG A 343 -0.91 23.61 33.82
N LYS A 344 -0.29 22.46 33.51
CA LYS A 344 1.10 22.37 33.03
C LYS A 344 1.39 21.02 32.39
N VAL A 345 2.09 21.02 31.26
CA VAL A 345 2.48 19.78 30.56
C VAL A 345 3.78 19.26 31.15
N SER A 346 3.76 18.00 31.59
CA SER A 346 4.95 17.19 31.88
C SER A 346 4.65 15.76 31.45
N ILE A 347 5.34 15.30 30.41
CA ILE A 347 5.07 14.04 29.70
C ILE A 347 5.64 12.84 30.48
N PRO A 348 4.87 11.75 30.61
CA PRO A 348 5.40 10.41 30.37
C PRO A 348 4.83 9.84 29.05
N VAL A 349 5.70 9.26 28.21
CA VAL A 349 5.28 8.61 26.96
C VAL A 349 4.90 7.15 27.26
N GLU A 350 3.62 6.82 27.25
CA GLU A 350 3.15 5.48 26.89
C GLU A 350 2.46 5.56 25.52
N LEU A 351 3.17 5.10 24.48
CA LEU A 351 2.60 4.92 23.15
C LEU A 351 1.36 4.00 23.22
N PRO A 352 0.37 4.18 22.32
CA PRO A 352 -0.70 3.19 22.15
C PRO A 352 -0.12 1.80 21.90
N LYS A 353 -0.32 0.88 22.86
CA LYS A 353 0.10 -0.52 22.72
C LYS A 353 -0.60 -1.13 21.49
N PRO A 354 0.10 -1.86 20.58
CA PRO A 354 -0.47 -2.33 19.30
C PRO A 354 -1.75 -3.20 19.39
N SER A 355 -2.11 -3.69 20.58
CA SER A 355 -3.33 -4.46 20.83
C SER A 355 -4.57 -3.62 21.18
N SER A 356 -4.45 -2.30 21.33
CA SER A 356 -5.59 -1.46 21.73
C SER A 356 -6.52 -1.14 20.57
N MET A 357 -7.82 -1.39 20.74
CA MET A 357 -8.85 -0.92 19.83
C MET A 357 -8.93 0.61 19.82
N LEU A 358 -9.09 1.22 18.64
CA LEU A 358 -9.58 2.58 18.47
C LEU A 358 -10.98 2.56 17.83
N PHE A 359 -11.79 3.56 18.18
CA PHE A 359 -13.10 3.84 17.61
C PHE A 359 -13.08 5.26 17.04
N ASN A 360 -13.63 5.48 15.84
CA ASN A 360 -13.67 6.81 15.21
C ASN A 360 -15.07 7.15 14.69
N CYS A 361 -15.99 7.34 15.63
CA CYS A 361 -17.38 7.68 15.36
C CYS A 361 -17.56 9.04 14.67
N GLY A 362 -16.56 9.94 14.75
CA GLY A 362 -16.57 11.22 14.04
C GLY A 362 -16.40 11.02 12.53
N ALA A 363 -15.39 10.26 12.11
CA ALA A 363 -15.19 9.93 10.71
C ALA A 363 -16.38 9.16 10.13
N VAL A 364 -16.94 8.19 10.88
CA VAL A 364 -18.20 7.49 10.52
C VAL A 364 -19.34 8.48 10.27
N THR A 365 -19.52 9.46 11.17
CA THR A 365 -20.55 10.51 11.01
C THR A 365 -20.34 11.33 9.73
N CYS A 366 -19.10 11.55 9.30
CA CYS A 366 -18.81 12.29 8.07
C CYS A 366 -18.94 11.44 6.80
N ILE A 367 -18.61 10.15 6.87
CA ILE A 367 -18.88 9.16 5.82
C ILE A 367 -20.40 9.09 5.57
N TYR A 368 -21.23 9.02 6.62
CA TYR A 368 -22.68 9.12 6.51
C TYR A 368 -23.19 10.47 5.95
N ARG A 369 -22.51 11.59 6.26
CA ARG A 369 -22.86 12.91 5.67
C ARG A 369 -22.56 12.97 4.17
N ILE A 370 -21.51 12.31 3.69
CA ILE A 370 -21.17 12.24 2.27
C ILE A 370 -22.19 11.38 1.51
N TRP A 371 -22.58 10.22 2.06
CA TRP A 371 -23.70 9.42 1.54
C TRP A 371 -25.01 10.22 1.46
N GLY A 372 -25.25 11.14 2.40
CA GLY A 372 -26.40 12.05 2.39
C GLY A 372 -26.22 13.36 1.58
N ALA A 373 -25.06 13.62 0.98
CA ALA A 373 -24.76 14.88 0.31
C ALA A 373 -25.09 14.83 -1.19
N THR A 374 -26.05 15.65 -1.63
CA THR A 374 -26.47 15.70 -3.05
C THR A 374 -25.42 16.33 -3.98
N TYR A 375 -24.45 17.07 -3.43
CA TYR A 375 -23.31 17.66 -4.15
C TYR A 375 -22.12 17.81 -3.20
N VAL A 376 -20.98 17.19 -3.53
CA VAL A 376 -19.68 17.47 -2.90
C VAL A 376 -18.83 18.18 -3.95
N TRP A 377 -18.37 19.40 -3.65
CA TRP A 377 -17.59 20.20 -4.60
C TRP A 377 -16.09 20.01 -4.33
N GLY A 378 -15.32 19.63 -5.35
CA GLY A 378 -13.85 19.51 -5.23
C GLY A 378 -13.13 18.85 -6.40
N THR A 379 -13.87 18.12 -7.24
CA THR A 379 -13.34 17.24 -8.30
C THR A 379 -13.50 17.78 -9.73
N GLU A 380 -12.69 17.23 -10.64
CA GLU A 380 -12.92 17.31 -12.09
C GLU A 380 -12.32 16.10 -12.83
N THR A 381 -13.02 15.58 -13.85
CA THR A 381 -12.44 14.60 -14.77
C THR A 381 -11.43 15.30 -15.69
N THR A 382 -10.23 14.74 -15.81
CA THR A 382 -9.15 15.33 -16.60
C THR A 382 -8.57 14.33 -17.61
N THR A 383 -7.80 14.81 -18.56
CA THR A 383 -7.12 13.95 -19.55
C THR A 383 -5.76 13.52 -18.98
N PRO A 384 -5.48 12.21 -18.84
CA PRO A 384 -4.19 11.74 -18.37
C PRO A 384 -3.08 12.12 -19.36
N ILE A 385 -1.88 12.36 -18.85
CA ILE A 385 -0.69 12.60 -19.66
C ILE A 385 0.14 11.32 -19.75
N SER A 386 0.79 11.08 -20.89
CA SER A 386 1.61 9.89 -21.11
C SER A 386 2.96 10.17 -21.77
N PHE A 387 3.84 9.17 -21.72
CA PHE A 387 5.04 9.12 -22.55
C PHE A 387 5.26 7.71 -23.10
N LYS A 388 5.51 7.62 -24.42
CA LYS A 388 5.75 6.36 -25.15
C LYS A 388 7.25 6.08 -25.24
N PHE A 389 7.68 5.09 -24.48
CA PHE A 389 9.08 4.69 -24.35
C PHE A 389 9.39 3.48 -25.23
N GLN A 390 10.45 3.61 -26.04
CA GLN A 390 10.94 2.62 -27.01
C GLN A 390 12.45 2.34 -26.84
N GLY A 391 13.07 3.00 -25.86
CA GLY A 391 14.50 2.89 -25.56
C GLY A 391 14.90 1.52 -25.00
N GLN A 392 16.17 1.41 -24.64
CA GLN A 392 16.75 0.32 -23.86
C GLN A 392 16.57 -1.10 -24.45
N LYS A 393 16.13 -1.19 -25.71
CA LYS A 393 15.84 -2.42 -26.48
C LYS A 393 14.63 -3.24 -25.97
N MET A 394 13.58 -2.56 -25.49
CA MET A 394 12.31 -3.14 -25.02
C MET A 394 11.79 -4.36 -25.81
N ALA A 395 11.90 -4.32 -27.14
CA ALA A 395 11.38 -5.29 -28.09
C ALA A 395 12.07 -6.69 -28.10
N ARG A 396 12.46 -7.24 -26.94
CA ARG A 396 13.22 -8.52 -26.85
C ARG A 396 12.78 -9.55 -25.82
N MET A 397 11.82 -9.26 -24.95
CA MET A 397 11.30 -10.24 -23.96
C MET A 397 9.83 -10.63 -24.12
N SER A 398 9.34 -10.65 -25.37
CA SER A 398 8.16 -11.46 -25.73
C SER A 398 8.57 -12.84 -26.26
N ASN A 399 7.74 -13.86 -26.00
CA ASN A 399 8.10 -15.28 -26.18
C ASN A 399 8.52 -15.64 -27.62
N ALA A 400 9.37 -16.66 -27.73
CA ALA A 400 10.15 -17.02 -28.91
C ALA A 400 9.37 -17.45 -30.18
N ALA A 401 8.63 -16.52 -30.81
CA ALA A 401 8.22 -16.57 -32.21
C ALA A 401 7.62 -15.23 -32.70
N LYS A 402 8.44 -14.35 -33.29
CA LYS A 402 7.99 -13.46 -34.38
C LYS A 402 9.11 -13.07 -35.34
N VAL A 403 8.71 -12.56 -36.50
CA VAL A 403 9.52 -12.50 -37.73
C VAL A 403 10.14 -11.12 -37.92
N SER A 404 11.28 -11.07 -38.59
CA SER A 404 11.99 -9.85 -38.99
C SER A 404 11.10 -8.79 -39.64
N GLY A 405 11.05 -7.62 -39.02
CA GLY A 405 10.47 -6.39 -39.55
C GLY A 405 10.46 -5.33 -38.47
N ASP A 406 11.08 -4.18 -38.72
CA ASP A 406 10.99 -3.03 -37.82
C ASP A 406 9.55 -2.55 -37.75
N SER A 407 9.03 -2.28 -36.54
CA SER A 407 7.70 -1.70 -36.37
C SER A 407 7.71 -0.64 -35.27
N GLU A 408 7.35 0.58 -35.64
CA GLU A 408 7.24 1.76 -34.77
C GLU A 408 6.16 1.60 -33.66
N ASN A 409 5.40 0.51 -33.69
CA ASN A 409 4.27 0.20 -32.79
C ASN A 409 4.66 -0.50 -31.48
N ASP A 410 5.91 -0.97 -31.33
CA ASP A 410 6.36 -1.61 -30.09
C ASP A 410 6.85 -0.55 -29.10
N PHE A 411 6.07 -0.32 -28.05
CA PHE A 411 6.34 0.64 -26.98
C PHE A 411 5.61 0.24 -25.70
N VAL A 412 6.16 0.67 -24.56
CA VAL A 412 5.39 0.80 -23.31
C VAL A 412 5.05 2.27 -23.09
N GLU A 413 3.83 2.52 -22.65
CA GLU A 413 3.31 3.87 -22.43
C GLU A 413 3.05 4.05 -20.94
N LEU A 414 3.86 4.90 -20.31
CA LEU A 414 3.67 5.33 -18.92
C LEU A 414 2.64 6.46 -18.91
N TRP A 415 1.58 6.28 -18.12
CA TRP A 415 0.53 7.26 -17.88
C TRP A 415 0.62 7.78 -16.45
N GLU A 416 0.34 9.07 -16.31
CA GLU A 416 0.40 9.84 -15.06
C GLU A 416 -0.81 10.80 -14.98
N HIS A 417 -1.14 11.24 -13.78
CA HIS A 417 -2.04 12.39 -13.61
C HIS A 417 -1.36 13.68 -14.15
N PRO A 418 -2.08 14.54 -14.89
CA PRO A 418 -1.51 15.79 -15.40
C PRO A 418 -1.19 16.79 -14.27
N PRO A 419 -0.48 17.89 -14.56
CA PRO A 419 -0.44 19.09 -13.73
C PRO A 419 -1.86 19.50 -13.29
N ASN A 420 -2.10 19.86 -12.04
CA ASN A 420 -1.17 20.21 -10.95
C ASN A 420 -0.35 19.06 -10.33
N GLY A 421 -0.65 17.79 -10.65
CA GLY A 421 0.11 16.62 -10.21
C GLY A 421 1.54 16.56 -10.77
N GLN A 422 2.48 16.07 -9.97
CA GLN A 422 3.91 16.05 -10.34
C GLN A 422 4.35 14.87 -11.24
N GLY A 423 3.43 14.05 -11.77
CA GLY A 423 3.74 12.80 -12.47
C GLY A 423 4.51 13.01 -13.77
N ILE A 424 4.29 14.17 -14.40
CA ILE A 424 5.05 14.66 -15.55
C ILE A 424 6.58 14.68 -15.32
N VAL A 425 7.06 14.73 -14.07
CA VAL A 425 8.50 14.61 -13.76
C VAL A 425 9.04 13.22 -14.10
N ALA A 426 8.27 12.15 -13.87
CA ALA A 426 8.66 10.79 -14.27
C ALA A 426 8.68 10.65 -15.80
N LEU A 427 7.65 11.18 -16.48
CA LEU A 427 7.57 11.21 -17.95
C LEU A 427 8.76 11.96 -18.57
N MET A 428 9.09 13.16 -18.05
CA MET A 428 10.23 13.93 -18.51
C MET A 428 11.56 13.21 -18.28
N ALA A 429 11.75 12.59 -17.10
CA ALA A 429 13.00 11.88 -16.80
C ALA A 429 13.16 10.60 -17.66
N LEU A 430 12.09 9.86 -17.92
CA LEU A 430 12.06 8.71 -18.82
C LEU A 430 12.41 9.12 -20.27
N GLY A 431 11.78 10.19 -20.75
CA GLY A 431 12.02 10.71 -22.09
C GLY A 431 13.40 11.34 -22.27
N ILE A 432 13.95 12.00 -21.25
CA ILE A 432 15.35 12.47 -21.24
C ILE A 432 16.32 11.27 -21.33
N LEU A 433 16.09 10.21 -20.54
CA LEU A 433 16.94 9.02 -20.54
C LEU A 433 17.00 8.33 -21.92
N GLU A 434 15.86 8.27 -22.61
CA GLU A 434 15.79 7.75 -23.98
C GLU A 434 16.48 8.66 -25.01
N GLU A 435 16.33 9.98 -24.91
CA GLU A 435 17.05 10.93 -25.76
C GLU A 435 18.58 10.85 -25.55
N LEU A 436 19.05 10.54 -24.33
CA LEU A 436 20.48 10.28 -24.06
C LEU A 436 20.99 9.03 -24.78
N GLU A 437 20.17 7.98 -24.92
CA GLU A 437 20.52 6.78 -25.68
C GLU A 437 20.54 7.07 -27.20
N VAL A 438 19.55 7.81 -27.70
CA VAL A 438 19.50 8.27 -29.10
C VAL A 438 20.74 9.12 -29.44
N MET A 439 21.20 9.97 -28.52
CA MET A 439 22.45 10.74 -28.64
C MET A 439 23.73 9.90 -28.39
N ARG A 440 23.61 8.70 -27.82
CA ARG A 440 24.70 7.80 -27.41
C ARG A 440 25.57 8.34 -26.26
N GLU A 441 25.01 9.21 -25.43
CA GLU A 441 25.60 9.65 -24.15
C GLU A 441 25.51 8.53 -23.09
N VAL A 442 24.52 7.65 -23.22
CA VAL A 442 24.37 6.40 -22.45
C VAL A 442 24.23 5.20 -23.41
N PRO A 443 24.63 3.98 -23.00
CA PRO A 443 24.29 2.77 -23.74
C PRO A 443 22.81 2.41 -23.54
N SER A 444 22.31 1.45 -24.33
CA SER A 444 21.22 0.60 -23.84
C SER A 444 21.80 -0.42 -22.86
N PHE A 445 21.37 -0.30 -21.60
CA PHE A 445 21.75 -1.15 -20.48
C PHE A 445 21.34 -2.62 -20.67
N THR A 446 21.85 -3.47 -19.79
CA THR A 446 21.58 -4.90 -19.71
C THR A 446 21.38 -5.31 -18.24
N ALA A 447 20.96 -6.54 -17.97
CA ALA A 447 20.81 -7.04 -16.59
C ALA A 447 22.09 -6.87 -15.72
N ASP A 448 23.28 -6.96 -16.32
CA ASP A 448 24.57 -6.75 -15.63
C ASP A 448 24.83 -5.25 -15.29
N ASP A 449 24.11 -4.32 -15.92
CA ASP A 449 24.21 -2.87 -15.68
C ASP A 449 23.25 -2.37 -14.58
N HIS A 450 22.37 -3.23 -14.03
CA HIS A 450 21.43 -2.83 -12.97
C HIS A 450 22.19 -2.37 -11.72
N ASN A 451 21.92 -1.14 -11.28
CA ASN A 451 22.66 -0.42 -10.23
C ASN A 451 24.16 -0.18 -10.53
N SER A 452 24.57 -0.26 -11.79
CA SER A 452 25.88 0.23 -12.23
C SER A 452 26.00 1.75 -12.04
N ILE A 453 27.23 2.25 -11.91
CA ILE A 453 27.51 3.69 -11.77
C ILE A 453 26.95 4.47 -12.97
N SER A 454 27.08 3.91 -14.18
CA SER A 454 26.55 4.47 -15.43
C SER A 454 25.02 4.56 -15.45
N TYR A 455 24.33 3.51 -15.00
CA TYR A 455 22.86 3.50 -14.88
C TYR A 455 22.38 4.53 -13.84
N LEU A 456 22.94 4.47 -12.63
CA LEU A 456 22.53 5.36 -11.54
C LEU A 456 22.79 6.83 -11.87
N HIS A 457 23.94 7.16 -12.47
CA HIS A 457 24.25 8.53 -12.90
C HIS A 457 23.29 9.03 -13.99
N ALA A 458 22.94 8.18 -14.97
CA ALA A 458 21.97 8.51 -16.01
C ALA A 458 20.57 8.79 -15.43
N VAL A 459 20.08 7.94 -14.53
CA VAL A 459 18.78 8.10 -13.85
C VAL A 459 18.77 9.34 -12.95
N ILE A 460 19.79 9.53 -12.11
CA ILE A 460 19.87 10.64 -11.15
C ILE A 460 19.93 12.01 -11.86
N GLU A 461 20.79 12.17 -12.86
CA GLU A 461 20.88 13.46 -13.57
C GLU A 461 19.65 13.73 -14.44
N SER A 462 19.03 12.71 -15.05
CA SER A 462 17.76 12.87 -15.78
C SER A 462 16.62 13.30 -14.85
N LEU A 463 16.51 12.70 -13.67
CA LEU A 463 15.57 13.11 -12.62
C LEU A 463 15.85 14.53 -12.14
N LYS A 464 17.11 14.92 -11.89
CA LYS A 464 17.44 16.30 -11.50
C LYS A 464 17.00 17.34 -12.54
N ILE A 465 17.24 17.06 -13.83
CA ILE A 465 16.83 17.95 -14.93
C ILE A 465 15.30 18.06 -15.02
N ALA A 466 14.58 16.94 -14.87
CA ALA A 466 13.12 16.90 -14.87
C ALA A 466 12.50 17.57 -13.63
N PHE A 467 13.11 17.40 -12.45
CA PHE A 467 12.68 18.08 -11.22
C PHE A 467 12.93 19.59 -11.25
N ALA A 468 14.00 20.06 -11.89
CA ALA A 468 14.23 21.49 -12.06
C ALA A 468 13.10 22.16 -12.86
N ASP A 469 12.62 21.51 -13.91
CA ASP A 469 11.46 21.97 -14.68
C ASP A 469 10.15 21.77 -13.92
N GLY A 470 10.00 20.63 -13.23
CA GLY A 470 8.82 20.29 -12.43
C GLY A 470 8.53 21.32 -11.34
N HIS A 471 9.51 21.61 -10.47
CA HIS A 471 9.34 22.57 -9.37
C HIS A 471 8.98 23.98 -9.82
N TRP A 472 9.38 24.39 -11.03
CA TRP A 472 9.11 25.72 -11.56
C TRP A 472 7.80 25.79 -12.35
N TRP A 473 7.58 24.90 -13.32
CA TRP A 473 6.47 24.99 -14.28
C TRP A 473 5.18 24.27 -13.86
N VAL A 474 5.24 23.26 -12.99
CA VAL A 474 4.03 22.52 -12.59
C VAL A 474 3.22 23.35 -11.58
N THR A 475 1.97 23.60 -11.92
CA THR A 475 0.96 24.28 -11.09
C THR A 475 -0.42 23.97 -11.67
N ASP A 476 -1.47 24.61 -11.16
CA ASP A 476 -2.83 24.56 -11.70
C ASP A 476 -2.85 24.92 -13.21
N PRO A 477 -3.37 24.05 -14.09
CA PRO A 477 -3.45 24.33 -15.53
C PRO A 477 -4.35 25.52 -15.87
N ASP A 478 -5.37 25.83 -15.06
CA ASP A 478 -6.23 27.02 -15.27
C ASP A 478 -5.47 28.34 -15.09
N HIS A 479 -4.36 28.30 -14.34
CA HIS A 479 -3.50 29.45 -14.03
C HIS A 479 -2.14 29.37 -14.75
N SER A 480 -1.98 28.51 -15.75
CA SER A 480 -0.73 28.31 -16.51
C SER A 480 -0.92 28.46 -18.02
N THR A 481 0.08 29.03 -18.69
CA THR A 481 0.16 29.04 -20.17
C THR A 481 1.04 27.92 -20.73
N VAL A 482 1.66 27.11 -19.86
CA VAL A 482 2.54 25.99 -20.26
C VAL A 482 1.69 24.78 -20.56
N LYS A 483 1.81 24.20 -21.77
CA LYS A 483 1.11 22.96 -22.11
C LYS A 483 1.91 21.75 -21.61
N PRO A 484 1.30 20.82 -20.86
CA PRO A 484 1.98 19.60 -20.40
C PRO A 484 2.61 18.80 -21.55
N ASP A 485 1.90 18.66 -22.68
CA ASP A 485 2.36 17.97 -23.90
C ASP A 485 3.67 18.53 -24.47
N GLU A 486 3.91 19.84 -24.32
CA GLU A 486 5.13 20.48 -24.83
C GLU A 486 6.33 20.11 -23.96
N MET A 487 6.14 19.89 -22.65
CA MET A 487 7.19 19.47 -21.72
C MET A 487 7.60 17.99 -21.90
N VAL A 488 6.68 17.12 -22.32
CA VAL A 488 6.98 15.72 -22.68
C VAL A 488 7.27 15.52 -24.17
N SER A 489 7.35 16.60 -24.95
CA SER A 489 7.62 16.51 -26.39
C SER A 489 9.08 16.13 -26.68
N ARG A 490 9.30 15.23 -27.65
CA ARG A 490 10.65 14.83 -28.10
C ARG A 490 11.60 16.03 -28.32
N PRO A 491 11.23 17.12 -29.01
CA PRO A 491 12.13 18.26 -29.19
C PRO A 491 12.50 18.98 -27.89
N TYR A 492 11.58 19.07 -26.92
CA TYR A 492 11.87 19.65 -25.61
C TYR A 492 12.82 18.74 -24.82
N LEU A 493 12.48 17.46 -24.66
CA LEU A 493 13.30 16.46 -23.96
C LEU A 493 14.72 16.38 -24.54
N SER A 494 14.83 16.36 -25.88
CA SER A 494 16.11 16.42 -26.62
C SER A 494 16.88 17.72 -26.39
N SER A 495 16.23 18.82 -26.02
CA SER A 495 16.90 20.05 -25.60
C SER A 495 17.43 19.95 -24.16
N ARG A 496 16.68 19.29 -23.26
CA ARG A 496 17.03 19.09 -21.85
C ARG A 496 18.14 18.06 -21.66
N ALA A 497 18.12 16.96 -22.42
CA ALA A 497 19.15 15.92 -22.41
C ALA A 497 20.58 16.47 -22.63
N LYS A 498 20.73 17.54 -23.42
CA LYS A 498 22.03 18.21 -23.67
C LYS A 498 22.69 18.82 -22.42
N LEU A 499 21.95 18.96 -21.31
CA LEU A 499 22.50 19.34 -20.02
C LEU A 499 23.32 18.22 -19.37
N PHE A 500 22.93 16.95 -19.57
CA PHE A 500 23.62 15.76 -19.03
C PHE A 500 25.12 15.75 -19.36
N LYS A 501 25.95 15.30 -18.42
CA LYS A 501 27.39 15.10 -18.62
C LYS A 501 27.78 13.78 -17.97
N GLN A 502 28.26 12.83 -18.77
CA GLN A 502 28.55 11.46 -18.34
C GLN A 502 29.48 11.34 -17.11
N ASN A 503 30.36 12.32 -16.88
CA ASN A 503 31.36 12.31 -15.81
C ASN A 503 31.25 13.53 -14.86
N ILE A 504 30.15 14.29 -14.90
CA ILE A 504 29.96 15.49 -14.07
C ILE A 504 28.50 15.55 -13.59
N ALA A 505 28.29 15.43 -12.28
CA ALA A 505 27.00 15.77 -11.67
C ALA A 505 26.76 17.28 -11.80
N GLN A 506 25.57 17.70 -12.27
CA GLN A 506 25.24 19.12 -12.39
C GLN A 506 25.32 19.82 -11.03
N ASP A 507 25.97 20.98 -11.00
CA ASP A 507 26.16 21.80 -9.80
C ASP A 507 24.81 22.27 -9.24
N HIS A 508 24.61 22.04 -7.94
CA HIS A 508 23.43 22.41 -7.19
C HIS A 508 23.90 22.90 -5.81
N SER A 509 23.63 24.17 -5.49
CA SER A 509 23.89 24.69 -4.14
C SER A 509 23.05 23.91 -3.13
N HIS A 510 23.69 23.19 -2.21
CA HIS A 510 22.98 22.51 -1.14
C HIS A 510 22.23 23.53 -0.25
N GLY A 511 21.12 23.09 0.35
CA GLY A 511 20.36 23.92 1.28
C GLY A 511 21.13 24.29 2.55
N GLN A 512 20.46 25.04 3.43
CA GLN A 512 20.95 25.35 4.78
C GLN A 512 21.33 24.05 5.53
N PRO A 513 22.37 24.07 6.38
CA PRO A 513 22.78 22.89 7.13
C PRO A 513 21.67 22.45 8.10
N GLY A 514 21.15 21.23 7.90
CA GLY A 514 20.01 20.70 8.64
C GLY A 514 19.56 19.34 8.11
N VAL A 515 18.26 19.06 8.22
CA VAL A 515 17.62 17.85 7.69
C VAL A 515 17.77 17.84 6.15
N SER A 516 18.20 16.70 5.60
CA SER A 516 18.31 16.50 4.15
C SER A 516 16.93 16.54 3.49
N PRO A 517 16.73 17.19 2.32
CA PRO A 517 15.45 17.18 1.61
C PRO A 517 14.94 15.77 1.25
N ALA A 518 15.81 14.75 1.18
CA ALA A 518 15.38 13.35 1.03
C ALA A 518 14.68 12.78 2.28
N HIS A 519 14.76 13.51 3.40
CA HIS A 519 14.04 13.24 4.65
C HIS A 519 12.80 14.13 4.83
N ASN A 520 12.48 15.01 3.86
CA ASN A 520 11.13 15.58 3.74
C ASN A 520 10.23 14.56 3.02
N HIS A 521 10.00 13.41 3.66
CA HIS A 521 8.96 12.50 3.24
C HIS A 521 7.59 13.16 3.43
N SER A 522 6.62 12.76 2.63
CA SER A 522 5.21 13.08 2.83
C SER A 522 4.46 11.75 2.88
N ASP A 523 3.91 11.45 4.06
CA ASP A 523 3.13 10.24 4.28
C ASP A 523 1.87 10.28 3.41
N THR A 524 1.65 9.19 2.70
CA THR A 524 0.73 9.09 1.57
C THR A 524 0.39 7.63 1.43
N VAL A 525 -0.87 7.31 1.14
CA VAL A 525 -1.28 5.93 0.87
C VAL A 525 -1.53 5.75 -0.63
N TYR A 526 -0.94 4.70 -1.19
CA TYR A 526 -1.16 4.24 -2.55
C TYR A 526 -1.77 2.84 -2.52
N PHE A 527 -2.72 2.57 -3.40
CA PHE A 527 -3.30 1.25 -3.61
C PHE A 527 -3.89 1.13 -5.01
N CYS A 528 -3.99 -0.10 -5.49
CA CYS A 528 -4.61 -0.41 -6.76
C CYS A 528 -5.54 -1.62 -6.67
N VAL A 529 -6.53 -1.64 -7.55
CA VAL A 529 -7.38 -2.80 -7.79
C VAL A 529 -7.46 -3.07 -9.28
N THR A 530 -7.29 -4.34 -9.66
CA THR A 530 -7.65 -4.87 -10.99
C THR A 530 -8.80 -5.85 -10.84
N ASP A 531 -9.70 -5.91 -11.82
CA ASP A 531 -10.89 -6.76 -11.76
C ASP A 531 -10.97 -7.85 -12.84
N ARG A 532 -11.97 -8.72 -12.72
CA ARG A 532 -12.25 -9.84 -13.64
C ARG A 532 -12.73 -9.43 -15.05
N PHE A 533 -13.04 -8.15 -15.27
CA PHE A 533 -13.40 -7.58 -16.56
C PHE A 533 -12.16 -7.02 -17.28
N GLY A 534 -11.03 -6.89 -16.58
CA GLY A 534 -9.76 -6.39 -17.07
C GLY A 534 -9.48 -4.93 -16.74
N ASN A 535 -10.39 -4.25 -16.03
CA ASN A 535 -10.16 -2.85 -15.64
C ASN A 535 -9.09 -2.79 -14.54
N GLY A 536 -8.40 -1.66 -14.46
CA GLY A 536 -7.46 -1.37 -13.38
C GLY A 536 -7.62 0.07 -12.91
N MET A 537 -7.56 0.29 -11.60
CA MET A 537 -7.53 1.64 -11.03
C MET A 537 -6.28 1.82 -10.16
N SER A 538 -5.45 2.79 -10.53
CA SER A 538 -4.31 3.29 -9.76
C SER A 538 -4.81 4.44 -8.91
N PHE A 539 -4.73 4.36 -7.58
CA PHE A 539 -5.38 5.31 -6.68
C PHE A 539 -4.42 5.74 -5.57
N ILE A 540 -4.40 7.04 -5.28
CA ILE A 540 -3.52 7.60 -4.26
C ILE A 540 -4.25 8.72 -3.49
N ASN A 541 -4.08 8.76 -2.17
CA ASN A 541 -4.81 9.65 -1.25
C ASN A 541 -3.85 10.14 -0.15
N SER A 542 -3.92 11.40 0.27
CA SER A 542 -2.99 11.93 1.29
C SER A 542 -3.42 13.26 1.92
N ASN A 543 -3.11 13.44 3.20
CA ASN A 543 -3.22 14.71 3.94
C ASN A 543 -2.02 15.68 3.70
N TYR A 544 -1.13 15.31 2.77
CA TYR A 544 0.22 15.83 2.51
C TYR A 544 1.28 15.41 3.53
N GLU A 545 1.53 16.17 4.59
CA GLU A 545 2.53 15.82 5.61
C GLU A 545 1.82 15.39 6.90
N GLY A 546 2.10 14.16 7.36
CA GLY A 546 1.50 13.58 8.57
C GLY A 546 -0.03 13.67 8.63
N PHE A 547 -0.54 14.10 9.79
CA PHE A 547 -1.95 14.43 10.00
C PHE A 547 -2.43 15.69 9.24
N GLY A 548 -1.65 16.22 8.30
CA GLY A 548 -1.93 17.47 7.63
C GLY A 548 -1.67 18.66 8.55
N SER A 549 -2.58 19.63 8.55
CA SER A 549 -2.51 20.79 9.44
C SER A 549 -2.71 20.44 10.93
N GLY A 550 -3.13 19.21 11.24
CA GLY A 550 -3.56 18.79 12.58
C GLY A 550 -4.90 19.40 13.04
N ILE A 551 -5.51 20.27 12.23
CA ILE A 551 -6.81 20.91 12.52
C ILE A 551 -7.92 19.87 12.34
N ILE A 552 -8.75 19.68 13.38
CA ILE A 552 -9.88 18.73 13.39
C ILE A 552 -11.18 19.52 13.47
N PRO A 553 -12.07 19.47 12.46
CA PRO A 553 -13.40 20.08 12.54
C PRO A 553 -14.24 19.42 13.64
N GLU A 554 -15.07 20.21 14.33
CA GLU A 554 -15.82 19.75 15.52
C GLU A 554 -16.85 18.66 15.18
N GLY A 555 -16.73 17.51 15.85
CA GLY A 555 -17.62 16.36 15.65
C GLY A 555 -17.43 15.65 14.31
N CYS A 556 -16.23 15.70 13.74
CA CYS A 556 -15.91 15.14 12.43
C CYS A 556 -14.85 14.03 12.44
N GLY A 557 -14.03 13.87 13.49
CA GLY A 557 -13.10 12.74 13.63
C GLY A 557 -12.09 12.56 12.49
N PHE A 558 -11.69 13.62 11.80
CA PHE A 558 -10.61 13.60 10.82
C PHE A 558 -9.85 14.93 10.84
N THR A 559 -8.65 14.95 10.28
CA THR A 559 -7.82 16.16 10.16
C THR A 559 -7.87 16.76 8.75
N LEU A 560 -7.68 18.07 8.66
CA LEU A 560 -7.58 18.80 7.40
C LEU A 560 -6.13 18.80 6.90
N GLN A 561 -5.92 18.50 5.61
CA GLN A 561 -4.60 18.50 4.97
C GLN A 561 -3.85 19.84 5.04
N ASN A 562 -2.53 19.78 4.90
CA ASN A 562 -1.64 20.97 4.79
C ASN A 562 -1.13 21.22 3.35
N ARG A 563 -1.85 20.68 2.35
CA ARG A 563 -1.46 20.64 0.92
C ARG A 563 -1.02 21.98 0.32
N GLY A 564 -1.66 23.08 0.71
CA GLY A 564 -1.33 24.45 0.29
C GLY A 564 0.09 24.90 0.66
N ALA A 565 0.79 24.21 1.55
CA ALA A 565 2.22 24.43 1.80
C ALA A 565 3.10 24.24 0.54
N ASN A 566 2.60 23.54 -0.48
CA ASN A 566 3.28 23.41 -1.77
C ASN A 566 3.29 24.71 -2.59
N PHE A 567 2.38 25.68 -2.35
CA PHE A 567 2.44 27.01 -2.99
C PHE A 567 3.76 27.73 -2.69
N GLN A 568 4.16 28.62 -3.59
CA GLN A 568 5.17 29.65 -3.30
C GLN A 568 4.47 30.92 -2.80
N ILE A 569 5.09 31.58 -1.82
CA ILE A 569 4.70 32.92 -1.35
C ILE A 569 5.64 33.99 -1.92
N GLY A 570 6.87 33.61 -2.26
CA GLY A 570 7.79 34.39 -3.08
C GLY A 570 8.96 33.55 -3.60
N PRO A 571 9.77 34.06 -4.55
CA PRO A 571 9.64 35.39 -5.17
C PRO A 571 8.41 35.51 -6.07
N ALA A 572 8.01 36.75 -6.38
CA ALA A 572 6.94 37.02 -7.32
C ALA A 572 7.24 36.48 -8.74
N GLY A 573 6.20 36.14 -9.50
CA GLY A 573 6.32 35.62 -10.87
C GLY A 573 6.65 34.12 -10.99
N HIS A 574 6.89 33.40 -9.89
CA HIS A 574 6.96 31.94 -9.91
C HIS A 574 5.59 31.35 -10.32
N PRO A 575 5.47 30.43 -11.30
CA PRO A 575 4.19 29.91 -11.76
C PRO A 575 3.29 29.36 -10.64
N ASN A 576 3.83 28.51 -9.76
CA ASN A 576 3.12 28.03 -8.57
C ASN A 576 3.00 29.03 -7.38
N ILE A 577 2.84 30.33 -7.63
CA ILE A 577 2.49 31.31 -6.57
C ILE A 577 1.07 31.04 -6.04
N TYR A 578 0.80 31.36 -4.77
CA TYR A 578 -0.56 31.33 -4.20
C TYR A 578 -1.46 32.35 -4.91
N GLU A 579 -2.63 31.89 -5.38
CA GLU A 579 -3.73 32.72 -5.86
C GLU A 579 -5.06 32.15 -5.32
N PRO A 580 -6.08 32.98 -5.02
CA PRO A 580 -7.40 32.50 -4.59
C PRO A 580 -8.11 31.68 -5.68
N GLY A 581 -8.60 30.49 -5.32
CA GLY A 581 -9.29 29.55 -6.24
C GLY A 581 -8.36 28.63 -7.04
N LYS A 582 -7.04 28.84 -6.94
CA LYS A 582 -6.01 28.03 -7.61
C LYS A 582 -5.72 26.74 -6.85
N ARG A 583 -5.29 25.69 -7.54
CA ARG A 583 -4.70 24.48 -6.94
C ARG A 583 -3.18 24.61 -6.73
N PRO A 584 -2.62 24.08 -5.64
CA PRO A 584 -1.17 23.99 -5.47
C PRO A 584 -0.59 22.87 -6.35
N TYR A 585 0.69 22.99 -6.73
CA TYR A 585 1.56 21.85 -7.08
C TYR A 585 1.30 20.68 -6.14
N HIS A 586 1.10 19.48 -6.69
CA HIS A 586 0.61 18.34 -5.93
C HIS A 586 1.55 17.15 -6.00
N THR A 587 1.87 16.56 -4.83
CA THR A 587 2.93 15.56 -4.71
C THR A 587 2.48 14.12 -4.95
N ILE A 588 1.20 13.82 -4.76
CA ILE A 588 0.71 12.46 -4.98
C ILE A 588 0.57 12.20 -6.47
N ILE A 589 0.97 11.01 -6.93
CA ILE A 589 0.86 10.61 -8.33
C ILE A 589 0.42 9.14 -8.47
N PRO A 590 -0.68 8.86 -9.20
CA PRO A 590 -1.07 7.50 -9.57
C PRO A 590 -0.44 7.12 -10.92
N GLY A 591 0.35 6.04 -10.95
CA GLY A 591 1.01 5.54 -12.16
C GLY A 591 0.23 4.40 -12.84
N MET A 592 0.35 4.30 -14.16
CA MET A 592 -0.22 3.18 -14.93
C MET A 592 0.62 2.94 -16.19
N ILE A 593 0.79 1.68 -16.60
CA ILE A 593 1.50 1.31 -17.84
C ILE A 593 0.55 0.58 -18.76
N THR A 594 0.50 0.97 -20.03
CA THR A 594 -0.15 0.20 -21.10
C THR A 594 0.85 -0.21 -22.17
N GLN A 595 0.57 -1.32 -22.85
CA GLN A 595 1.38 -1.83 -23.97
C GLN A 595 0.46 -2.17 -25.16
N ASN A 596 0.99 -2.10 -26.38
CA ASN A 596 0.30 -2.65 -27.56
C ASN A 596 0.38 -4.18 -27.58
N ASP A 597 -0.75 -4.85 -27.82
CA ASP A 597 -0.76 -6.28 -28.08
C ASP A 597 -0.26 -6.64 -29.50
N LEU A 598 -0.13 -7.95 -29.75
CA LEU A 598 0.31 -8.52 -31.02
C LEU A 598 -0.59 -8.20 -32.24
N ASN A 599 -1.70 -7.49 -32.04
CA ASN A 599 -2.64 -6.97 -33.05
C ASN A 599 -2.75 -5.43 -33.01
N SER A 600 -1.82 -4.75 -32.33
CA SER A 600 -1.76 -3.30 -32.13
C SER A 600 -3.00 -2.71 -31.42
N LYS A 601 -3.51 -3.40 -30.40
CA LYS A 601 -4.51 -2.83 -29.47
C LYS A 601 -3.87 -2.55 -28.12
N CYS A 602 -4.14 -1.38 -27.56
CA CYS A 602 -3.80 -1.03 -26.17
C CYS A 602 -4.31 -2.12 -25.19
N GLN A 603 -3.45 -2.54 -24.26
CA GLN A 603 -3.79 -3.37 -23.10
C GLN A 603 -3.11 -2.79 -21.85
N LEU A 604 -3.76 -2.94 -20.70
CA LEU A 604 -3.16 -2.65 -19.40
C LEU A 604 -1.99 -3.59 -19.15
N HIS A 605 -0.79 -3.05 -18.97
CA HIS A 605 0.40 -3.80 -18.58
C HIS A 605 0.56 -3.84 -17.06
N SER A 606 0.40 -2.69 -16.38
CA SER A 606 0.56 -2.59 -14.93
C SER A 606 -0.21 -1.41 -14.34
N VAL A 607 -0.64 -1.57 -13.08
CA VAL A 607 -1.23 -0.52 -12.24
C VAL A 607 -0.29 -0.35 -11.05
N PHE A 608 0.33 0.81 -10.89
CA PHE A 608 1.45 0.94 -9.95
C PHE A 608 1.59 2.36 -9.36
N GLY A 609 2.33 2.44 -8.27
CA GLY A 609 2.64 3.71 -7.61
C GLY A 609 3.67 3.49 -6.51
N VAL A 610 4.45 4.52 -6.22
CA VAL A 610 5.46 4.50 -5.14
C VAL A 610 5.23 5.72 -4.26
N MET A 611 5.07 5.52 -2.95
CA MET A 611 4.67 6.56 -1.99
C MET A 611 5.86 7.45 -1.56
N GLY A 612 5.57 8.57 -0.87
CA GLY A 612 6.60 9.38 -0.17
C GLY A 612 6.93 10.73 -0.80
N GLY A 613 5.94 11.61 -1.01
CA GLY A 613 6.18 13.00 -1.45
C GLY A 613 7.05 13.17 -2.71
N PHE A 614 8.23 13.77 -2.58
CA PHE A 614 9.15 13.98 -3.71
C PHE A 614 9.92 12.71 -4.14
N MET A 615 9.75 11.57 -3.44
CA MET A 615 10.22 10.27 -3.92
C MET A 615 9.40 9.75 -5.10
N GLN A 616 8.12 10.11 -5.20
CA GLN A 616 7.18 9.38 -6.06
C GLN A 616 7.61 9.32 -7.55
N PRO A 617 8.01 10.41 -8.24
CA PRO A 617 8.49 10.32 -9.62
C PRO A 617 9.80 9.54 -9.79
N GLN A 618 10.65 9.52 -8.76
CA GLN A 618 11.89 8.76 -8.75
C GLN A 618 11.57 7.26 -8.68
N GLY A 619 10.65 6.90 -7.79
CA GLY A 619 10.12 5.54 -7.66
C GLY A 619 9.38 5.08 -8.92
N HIS A 620 8.57 5.94 -9.55
CA HIS A 620 7.84 5.59 -10.77
C HIS A 620 8.79 5.27 -11.93
N LEU A 621 9.81 6.11 -12.15
CA LEU A 621 10.85 5.85 -13.14
C LEU A 621 11.64 4.56 -12.82
N GLN A 622 12.06 4.38 -11.56
CA GLN A 622 12.83 3.21 -11.14
C GLN A 622 12.04 1.91 -11.26
N VAL A 623 10.77 1.89 -10.86
CA VAL A 623 9.91 0.69 -10.98
C VAL A 623 9.66 0.34 -12.44
N LEU A 624 9.42 1.32 -13.32
CA LEU A 624 9.32 1.04 -14.76
C LEU A 624 10.63 0.44 -15.29
N LEU A 625 11.78 1.09 -15.08
CA LEU A 625 13.06 0.57 -15.59
C LEU A 625 13.40 -0.82 -15.01
N ASN A 626 13.00 -1.11 -13.77
CA ASN A 626 13.21 -2.41 -13.12
C ASN A 626 12.21 -3.52 -13.54
N MET A 627 11.14 -3.19 -14.27
CA MET A 627 10.24 -4.19 -14.89
C MET A 627 10.54 -4.38 -16.39
N GLU A 628 11.04 -3.33 -17.03
CA GLU A 628 11.07 -3.20 -18.49
C GLU A 628 12.50 -3.38 -19.07
N VAL A 629 13.56 -3.10 -18.29
CA VAL A 629 14.97 -3.09 -18.78
C VAL A 629 15.87 -4.17 -18.15
N PHE A 630 15.50 -4.72 -16.98
CA PHE A 630 16.35 -5.62 -16.16
C PHE A 630 15.68 -6.96 -15.83
#